data_AF-A0A452XCY4-F1
#
_entry.id   AF-A0A452XCY4-F1
#
_cell.length_a   1.000
_cell.length_b   1.000
_cell.length_c   1.000
_cell.angle_alpha   90.00
_cell.angle_beta   90.00
_cell.angle_gamma   90.00
#
_symmetry.space_group_name_H-M   'P 1'
#
loop_
_entity.id
_entity.type
_entity.pdbx_description
1 polymer ?
#
loop_
_entity_poly.entity_id
_entity_poly.type
_entity_poly.pdbx_seq_one_letter_code
_entity_poly.pdbx_strand_id
1 'polypeptide(L)'
;MVLTNMSYYAIPLVSVMFSGHLGNVHLAGATLGNSWATVTGYAFVTGMNGAMETLCGQAYGARMYRLLGLYLQSSLIMSAMVSVLISIVWLFTEPILLCLHQEPEVSHAATVFIRYQIPGLFAYSFLQCLLRYLQTQSIVIPLVVCSMVPFALHIALNYLLVNVVGLGLTGASLAISATFWVSCLMLLAYVMWSKEFDETWKGFSTDALNYLLPTIKLAMPSAIMVWLVRLHLSTTHVYTCRSLIGFESGQM
;
A
#
# COMPACT_ATOMS: atom_id res chain seq x y z
N MET A 1 4.62 -7.90 -13.90
CA MET A 1 3.60 -7.02 -13.28
C MET A 1 2.46 -7.77 -12.60
N VAL A 2 1.78 -8.71 -13.25
CA VAL A 2 0.69 -9.48 -12.60
C VAL A 2 1.15 -10.15 -11.30
N LEU A 3 2.24 -10.93 -11.37
CA LEU A 3 2.79 -11.64 -10.21
C LEU A 3 3.18 -10.70 -9.05
N THR A 4 3.81 -9.57 -9.37
CA THR A 4 4.18 -8.52 -8.40
C THR A 4 2.95 -7.98 -7.68
N ASN A 5 1.90 -7.62 -8.42
CA ASN A 5 0.67 -7.11 -7.83
C ASN A 5 -0.03 -8.18 -6.98
N MET A 6 -0.12 -9.42 -7.48
CA MET A 6 -0.73 -10.52 -6.71
C MET A 6 -0.01 -10.76 -5.39
N SER A 7 1.33 -10.71 -5.39
CA SER A 7 2.13 -10.86 -4.16
C SER A 7 1.81 -9.76 -3.15
N TYR A 8 1.77 -8.49 -3.58
CA TYR A 8 1.49 -7.38 -2.68
C TYR A 8 0.04 -7.37 -2.16
N TYR A 9 -0.93 -7.82 -2.94
CA TYR A 9 -2.30 -8.01 -2.44
C TYR A 9 -2.43 -9.22 -1.50
N ALA A 10 -1.62 -10.25 -1.70
CA ALA A 10 -1.66 -11.45 -0.85
C ALA A 10 -1.08 -11.22 0.56
N ILE A 11 -0.13 -10.27 0.72
CA ILE A 11 0.45 -9.92 2.03
C ILE A 11 -0.63 -9.61 3.08
N PRO A 12 -1.44 -8.54 2.95
CA PRO A 12 -2.46 -8.23 3.96
C PRO A 12 -3.51 -9.34 4.09
N LEU A 13 -3.82 -10.06 3.01
CA LEU A 13 -4.76 -11.18 3.03
C LEU A 13 -4.27 -12.31 3.94
N VAL A 14 -2.98 -12.68 3.86
CA VAL A 14 -2.38 -13.68 4.75
C VAL A 14 -2.45 -13.23 6.20
N SER A 15 -2.11 -11.97 6.51
CA SER A 15 -2.24 -11.44 7.87
C SER A 15 -3.69 -11.47 8.40
N VAL A 16 -4.70 -11.21 7.55
CA VAL A 16 -6.11 -11.37 7.91
C VAL A 16 -6.44 -12.84 8.21
N MET A 17 -5.95 -13.80 7.42
CA MET A 17 -6.13 -15.23 7.67
C MET A 17 -5.53 -15.66 9.02
N PHE A 18 -4.33 -15.19 9.37
CA PHE A 18 -3.73 -15.43 10.69
C PHE A 18 -4.56 -14.83 11.81
N SER A 19 -5.11 -13.63 11.61
CA SER A 19 -6.01 -12.97 12.56
C SER A 19 -7.31 -13.76 12.78
N GLY A 20 -7.75 -14.52 11.78
CA GLY A 20 -8.89 -15.43 11.86
C GLY A 20 -8.77 -16.50 12.94
N HIS A 21 -7.57 -17.06 13.12
CA HIS A 21 -7.32 -18.09 14.14
C HIS A 21 -7.35 -17.53 15.57
N LEU A 22 -7.31 -16.21 15.75
CA LEU A 22 -7.39 -15.57 17.07
C LEU A 22 -8.85 -15.40 17.54
N GLY A 23 -9.82 -15.51 16.64
CA GLY A 23 -11.25 -15.41 16.95
C GLY A 23 -12.03 -14.47 16.03
N ASN A 24 -13.36 -14.52 16.10
CA ASN A 24 -14.25 -13.81 15.18
C ASN A 24 -14.10 -12.30 15.23
N VAL A 25 -13.90 -11.72 16.42
CA VAL A 25 -13.70 -10.27 16.58
C VAL A 25 -12.39 -9.81 15.93
N HIS A 26 -11.31 -10.59 16.08
CA HIS A 26 -10.03 -10.27 15.45
C HIS A 26 -10.08 -10.43 13.93
N LEU A 27 -10.80 -11.44 13.42
CA LEU A 27 -11.04 -11.60 11.99
C LEU A 27 -11.82 -10.40 11.42
N ALA A 28 -12.93 -10.04 12.07
CA ALA A 28 -13.78 -8.93 11.65
C ALA A 28 -12.99 -7.61 11.70
N GLY A 29 -12.26 -7.37 12.78
CA GLY A 29 -11.40 -6.19 12.94
C GLY A 29 -10.29 -6.11 11.89
N ALA A 30 -9.57 -7.21 11.64
CA ALA A 30 -8.52 -7.25 10.61
C ALA A 30 -9.08 -7.04 9.20
N THR A 31 -10.24 -7.64 8.90
CA THR A 31 -10.90 -7.50 7.59
C THR A 31 -11.41 -6.08 7.37
N LEU A 32 -12.06 -5.50 8.38
CA LEU A 32 -12.52 -4.11 8.35
C LEU A 32 -11.33 -3.15 8.26
N GLY A 33 -10.29 -3.36 9.06
CA GLY A 33 -9.06 -2.58 9.05
C GLY A 33 -8.35 -2.66 7.69
N ASN A 34 -8.22 -3.85 7.09
CA ASN A 34 -7.64 -3.99 5.75
C ASN A 34 -8.45 -3.23 4.68
N SER A 35 -9.78 -3.32 4.76
CA SER A 35 -10.69 -2.60 3.85
C SER A 35 -10.56 -1.08 4.04
N TRP A 36 -10.51 -0.63 5.30
CA TRP A 36 -10.28 0.77 5.67
C TRP A 36 -8.95 1.29 5.13
N ALA A 37 -7.85 0.55 5.33
CA ALA A 37 -6.52 0.90 4.81
C ALA A 37 -6.50 0.97 3.29
N THR A 38 -7.17 0.03 2.63
CA THR A 38 -7.23 -0.04 1.17
C THR A 38 -7.93 1.19 0.59
N VAL A 39 -9.10 1.55 1.13
CA VAL A 39 -9.90 2.67 0.61
C VAL A 39 -9.28 4.02 0.98
N THR A 40 -8.87 4.21 2.23
CA THR A 40 -8.42 5.53 2.72
C THR A 40 -6.95 5.82 2.47
N GLY A 41 -6.13 4.79 2.26
CA GLY A 41 -4.68 4.93 2.09
C GLY A 41 -4.16 4.36 0.78
N TYR A 42 -4.14 3.02 0.65
CA TYR A 42 -3.42 2.36 -0.44
C TYR A 42 -3.97 2.70 -1.83
N ALA A 43 -5.28 2.85 -1.99
CA ALA A 43 -5.90 3.26 -3.25
C ALA A 43 -5.42 4.66 -3.67
N PHE A 44 -5.43 5.61 -2.74
CA PHE A 44 -5.03 6.99 -3.00
C PHE A 44 -3.54 7.08 -3.36
N VAL A 45 -2.67 6.42 -2.58
CA VAL A 45 -1.23 6.30 -2.85
C VAL A 45 -0.96 5.67 -4.21
N THR A 46 -1.65 4.57 -4.53
CA THR A 46 -1.48 3.89 -5.82
C THR A 46 -1.89 4.80 -6.98
N GLY A 47 -3.00 5.51 -6.84
CA GLY A 47 -3.47 6.44 -7.87
C GLY A 47 -2.56 7.65 -8.07
N MET A 48 -2.01 8.23 -7.00
CA MET A 48 -1.01 9.31 -7.13
C MET A 48 0.24 8.86 -7.88
N ASN A 49 0.69 7.63 -7.65
CA ASN A 49 1.81 7.04 -8.38
C ASN A 49 1.49 6.76 -9.86
N GLY A 50 0.24 6.91 -10.31
CA GLY A 50 -0.09 6.92 -11.75
C GLY A 50 0.58 8.09 -12.50
N ALA A 51 0.78 9.24 -11.85
CA ALA A 51 1.54 10.35 -12.46
C ALA A 51 3.00 9.98 -12.74
N MET A 52 3.61 9.11 -11.92
CA MET A 52 4.97 8.62 -12.17
C MET A 52 5.05 7.81 -13.47
N GLU A 53 4.02 7.03 -13.81
CA GLU A 53 4.00 6.30 -15.08
C GLU A 53 4.02 7.25 -16.27
N THR A 54 3.21 8.31 -16.22
CA THR A 54 3.18 9.33 -17.28
C THR A 54 4.49 10.09 -17.36
N LEU A 55 4.97 10.65 -16.25
CA LEU A 55 6.16 11.50 -16.21
C LEU A 55 7.42 10.71 -16.58
N CYS A 56 7.64 9.54 -15.95
CA CYS A 56 8.80 8.72 -16.26
C CYS A 56 8.69 8.09 -17.65
N GLY A 57 7.50 7.68 -18.09
CA GLY A 57 7.29 7.16 -19.45
C GLY A 57 7.60 8.18 -20.53
N GLN A 58 7.14 9.43 -20.36
CA GLN A 58 7.45 10.54 -21.27
C GLN A 58 8.94 10.87 -21.27
N ALA A 59 9.55 11.00 -20.09
CA ALA A 59 10.98 11.30 -19.98
C ALA A 59 11.86 10.17 -20.56
N TYR A 60 11.48 8.92 -20.35
CA TYR A 60 12.21 7.77 -20.88
C TYR A 60 12.12 7.70 -22.40
N GLY A 61 10.91 7.88 -22.96
CA GLY A 61 10.69 7.95 -24.41
C GLY A 61 11.43 9.11 -25.08
N ALA A 62 11.52 10.26 -24.40
CA ALA A 62 12.29 11.43 -24.84
C ALA A 62 13.81 11.32 -24.57
N ARG A 63 14.29 10.18 -24.03
CA ARG A 63 15.69 9.94 -23.64
C ARG A 63 16.26 10.94 -22.62
N MET A 64 15.39 11.56 -21.83
CA MET A 64 15.77 12.48 -20.75
C MET A 64 16.03 11.70 -19.44
N TYR A 65 17.05 10.84 -19.46
CA TYR A 65 17.28 9.86 -18.39
C TYR A 65 17.47 10.46 -17.00
N ARG A 66 18.21 11.57 -16.89
CA ARG A 66 18.40 12.31 -15.62
C ARG A 66 17.07 12.73 -14.98
N LEU A 67 16.06 13.04 -15.78
CA LEU A 67 14.78 13.53 -15.29
C LEU A 67 13.98 12.45 -14.56
N LEU A 68 14.18 11.16 -14.89
CA LEU A 68 13.53 10.05 -14.19
C LEU A 68 13.92 10.03 -12.71
N GLY A 69 15.20 10.23 -12.39
CA GLY A 69 15.68 10.28 -11.01
C GLY A 69 15.11 11.47 -10.24
N LEU A 70 14.96 12.63 -10.89
CA LEU A 70 14.35 13.81 -10.28
C LEU A 70 12.85 13.60 -10.02
N TYR A 71 12.13 12.96 -10.94
CA TYR A 71 10.72 12.59 -10.74
C TYR A 71 10.54 11.55 -9.64
N LEU A 72 11.44 10.57 -9.54
CA LEU A 72 11.44 9.61 -8.43
C LEU A 72 11.59 10.34 -7.09
N GLN A 73 12.60 11.22 -6.95
CA GLN A 73 12.83 11.98 -5.71
C GLN A 73 11.64 12.88 -5.35
N SER A 74 11.12 13.63 -6.33
CA SER A 74 9.91 14.45 -6.19
C SER A 74 8.72 13.62 -5.70
N SER A 75 8.53 12.43 -6.28
CA SER A 75 7.41 11.54 -5.93
C SER A 75 7.59 10.87 -4.58
N LEU A 76 8.82 10.58 -4.14
CA LEU A 76 9.10 10.11 -2.79
C LEU A 76 8.74 11.18 -1.75
N ILE A 77 9.08 12.46 -2.01
CA ILE A 77 8.72 13.59 -1.14
C ILE A 77 7.19 13.75 -1.08
N MET A 78 6.53 13.79 -2.24
CA MET A 78 5.07 13.85 -2.32
C MET A 78 4.41 12.68 -1.56
N SER A 79 4.91 11.46 -1.76
CA SER A 79 4.41 10.26 -1.10
C SER A 79 4.57 10.32 0.41
N ALA A 80 5.70 10.85 0.91
CA ALA A 80 5.89 11.06 2.34
C ALA A 80 4.87 12.05 2.91
N MET A 81 4.66 13.20 2.25
CA MET A 81 3.69 14.21 2.68
C MET A 81 2.28 13.64 2.77
N VAL A 82 1.87 12.87 1.76
CA VAL A 82 0.52 12.30 1.72
C VAL A 82 0.36 11.14 2.70
N SER A 83 1.39 10.30 2.87
CA SER A 83 1.40 9.27 3.92
C SER A 83 1.24 9.89 5.31
N VAL A 84 1.81 11.06 5.58
CA VAL A 84 1.58 11.79 6.85
C VAL A 84 0.10 12.17 7.00
N LEU A 85 -0.52 12.74 5.97
CA LEU A 85 -1.94 13.14 6.02
C LEU A 85 -2.86 11.93 6.26
N ILE A 86 -2.63 10.83 5.55
CA ILE A 86 -3.38 9.58 5.72
C ILE A 86 -3.15 9.01 7.13
N SER A 87 -1.92 9.04 7.63
CA SER A 87 -1.60 8.55 8.98
C SER A 87 -2.37 9.31 10.05
N ILE A 88 -2.55 10.63 9.91
CA ILE A 88 -3.38 11.42 10.83
C ILE A 88 -4.82 10.89 10.82
N VAL A 89 -5.41 10.64 9.65
CA VAL A 89 -6.76 10.05 9.55
C VAL A 89 -6.80 8.67 10.23
N TRP A 90 -5.78 7.85 10.03
CA TRP A 90 -5.69 6.51 10.63
C TRP A 90 -5.59 6.55 12.17
N LEU A 91 -5.05 7.60 12.77
CA LEU A 91 -5.06 7.77 14.24
C LEU A 91 -6.48 7.92 14.80
N PHE A 92 -7.40 8.48 14.01
CA PHE A 92 -8.82 8.66 14.35
C PHE A 92 -9.72 7.52 13.85
N THR A 93 -9.17 6.35 13.49
CA THR A 93 -9.96 5.23 12.98
C THR A 93 -11.09 4.82 13.93
N GLU A 94 -10.83 4.66 15.23
CA GLU A 94 -11.83 4.19 16.19
C GLU A 94 -13.04 5.13 16.31
N PRO A 95 -12.88 6.45 16.59
CA PRO A 95 -14.01 7.37 16.59
C PRO A 95 -14.78 7.40 15.28
N ILE A 96 -14.08 7.30 14.14
CA ILE A 96 -14.72 7.32 12.82
C ILE A 96 -15.58 6.06 12.64
N LEU A 97 -15.06 4.87 12.96
CA LEU A 97 -15.80 3.62 12.84
C LEU A 97 -17.01 3.57 13.78
N LEU A 98 -16.86 4.08 15.01
CA LEU A 98 -17.98 4.20 15.95
C LEU A 98 -19.06 5.17 15.42
N CYS A 99 -18.66 6.30 14.82
CA CYS A 99 -19.59 7.22 14.16
C CYS A 99 -20.31 6.57 12.97
N LEU A 100 -19.67 5.61 12.30
CA LEU A 100 -20.27 4.78 11.26
C LEU A 100 -21.09 3.61 11.82
N HIS A 101 -21.39 3.62 13.11
CA HIS A 101 -22.20 2.61 13.82
C HIS A 101 -21.63 1.19 13.72
N GLN A 102 -20.30 1.06 13.64
CA GLN A 102 -19.63 -0.23 13.81
C GLN A 102 -19.66 -0.66 15.27
N GLU A 103 -19.67 -1.97 15.51
CA GLU A 103 -19.61 -2.54 16.85
C GLU A 103 -18.33 -2.08 17.58
N PRO A 104 -18.39 -1.71 18.87
CA PRO A 104 -17.23 -1.17 19.59
C PRO A 104 -16.01 -2.09 19.59
N GLU A 105 -16.20 -3.39 19.82
CA GLU A 105 -15.11 -4.37 19.87
C GLU A 105 -14.40 -4.53 18.51
N VAL A 106 -15.19 -4.58 17.43
CA VAL A 106 -14.66 -4.67 16.05
C VAL A 106 -13.96 -3.37 15.65
N SER A 107 -14.51 -2.21 16.05
CA SER A 107 -13.92 -0.88 15.82
C SER A 107 -12.56 -0.76 16.51
N HIS A 108 -12.46 -1.25 17.74
CA HIS A 108 -11.22 -1.28 18.49
C HIS A 108 -10.18 -2.19 17.81
N ALA A 109 -10.57 -3.42 17.46
CA ALA A 109 -9.71 -4.38 16.77
C ALA A 109 -9.21 -3.83 15.41
N ALA A 110 -10.08 -3.24 14.61
CA ALA A 110 -9.70 -2.60 13.34
C ALA A 110 -8.70 -1.46 13.55
N THR A 111 -8.86 -0.69 14.63
CA THR A 111 -7.95 0.41 14.97
C THR A 111 -6.57 -0.09 15.37
N VAL A 112 -6.49 -1.17 16.16
CA VAL A 112 -5.21 -1.84 16.44
C VAL A 112 -4.55 -2.27 15.13
N PHE A 113 -5.31 -2.94 14.25
CA PHE A 113 -4.79 -3.40 12.96
C PHE A 113 -4.29 -2.26 12.05
N ILE A 114 -4.95 -1.10 12.08
CA ILE A 114 -4.56 0.09 11.30
C ILE A 114 -3.36 0.84 11.90
N ARG A 115 -3.32 1.04 13.22
CA ARG A 115 -2.26 1.83 13.86
C ARG A 115 -0.87 1.22 13.62
N TYR A 116 -0.77 -0.10 13.72
CA TYR A 116 0.49 -0.81 13.46
C TYR A 116 0.82 -0.96 11.96
N GLN A 117 -0.11 -0.60 11.07
CA GLN A 117 0.12 -0.48 9.63
C GLN A 117 0.64 0.89 9.19
N ILE A 118 0.61 1.91 10.07
CA ILE A 118 1.10 3.27 9.74
C ILE A 118 2.53 3.24 9.19
N PRO A 119 3.53 2.54 9.80
CA PRO A 119 4.86 2.45 9.20
C PRO A 119 4.85 1.77 7.83
N GLY A 120 4.00 0.75 7.66
CA GLY A 120 3.80 0.04 6.40
C GLY A 120 3.22 0.91 5.29
N LEU A 121 2.41 1.92 5.63
CA LEU A 121 1.90 2.90 4.68
C LEU A 121 3.04 3.68 4.02
N PHE A 122 4.01 4.16 4.80
CA PHE A 122 5.19 4.85 4.24
C PHE A 122 6.00 3.92 3.34
N ALA A 123 6.26 2.70 3.80
CA ALA A 123 6.98 1.70 3.01
C ALA A 123 6.28 1.41 1.68
N TYR A 124 4.97 1.18 1.72
CA TYR A 124 4.16 0.91 0.54
C TYR A 124 4.17 2.10 -0.43
N SER A 125 4.04 3.34 0.07
CA SER A 125 4.08 4.53 -0.78
C SER A 125 5.42 4.69 -1.51
N PHE A 126 6.54 4.53 -0.80
CA PHE A 126 7.87 4.58 -1.41
C PHE A 126 8.11 3.43 -2.38
N LEU A 127 7.65 2.24 -2.01
CA LEU A 127 7.70 1.07 -2.86
C LEU A 127 6.94 1.31 -4.17
N GLN A 128 5.74 1.91 -4.14
CA GLN A 128 5.02 2.26 -5.36
C GLN A 128 5.82 3.22 -6.25
N CYS A 129 6.49 4.24 -5.70
CA CYS A 129 7.35 5.13 -6.50
C CYS A 129 8.47 4.34 -7.21
N LEU A 130 9.16 3.48 -6.46
CA LEU A 130 10.26 2.66 -6.99
C LEU A 130 9.75 1.68 -8.06
N LEU A 131 8.61 1.02 -7.83
CA LEU A 131 8.03 0.10 -8.81
C LEU A 131 7.78 0.80 -10.15
N ARG A 132 7.18 1.99 -10.15
CA ARG A 132 6.90 2.74 -11.40
C ARG A 132 8.17 3.26 -12.06
N TYR A 133 9.16 3.67 -11.28
CA TYR A 133 10.46 4.10 -11.79
C TYR A 133 11.15 2.99 -12.60
N LEU A 134 11.21 1.75 -12.09
CA LEU A 134 11.79 0.62 -12.83
C LEU A 134 10.87 0.14 -13.96
N GLN A 135 9.56 0.07 -13.71
CA GLN A 135 8.59 -0.45 -14.69
C GLN A 135 8.54 0.40 -15.96
N THR A 136 8.64 1.73 -15.84
CA THR A 136 8.67 2.64 -17.00
C THR A 136 9.94 2.50 -17.84
N GLN A 137 11.00 1.92 -17.27
CA GLN A 137 12.25 1.57 -17.96
C GLN A 137 12.24 0.13 -18.49
N SER A 138 11.10 -0.58 -18.38
CA SER A 138 10.94 -2.01 -18.72
C SER A 138 11.80 -2.98 -17.89
N ILE A 139 12.26 -2.56 -16.70
CA ILE A 139 13.08 -3.38 -15.80
C ILE A 139 12.15 -4.12 -14.83
N VAL A 140 11.79 -5.36 -15.19
CA VAL A 140 10.71 -6.10 -14.49
C VAL A 140 11.18 -7.23 -13.58
N ILE A 141 12.35 -7.82 -13.81
CA ILE A 141 12.85 -8.96 -13.02
C ILE A 141 13.06 -8.59 -11.55
N PRO A 142 13.71 -7.47 -11.19
CA PRO A 142 13.83 -7.03 -9.80
C PRO A 142 12.47 -6.81 -9.13
N LEU A 143 11.46 -6.33 -9.87
CA LEU A 143 10.11 -6.13 -9.34
C LEU A 143 9.45 -7.44 -8.91
N VAL A 144 9.71 -8.53 -9.65
CA VAL A 144 9.21 -9.86 -9.30
C VAL A 144 9.96 -10.41 -8.08
N VAL A 145 11.30 -10.32 -8.07
CA VAL A 145 12.10 -10.84 -6.96
C VAL A 145 11.79 -10.10 -5.64
N CYS A 146 11.76 -8.77 -5.67
CA CYS A 146 11.49 -7.92 -4.50
C CYS A 146 10.03 -7.96 -4.01
N SER A 147 9.13 -8.65 -4.73
CA SER A 147 7.76 -8.92 -4.27
C SER A 147 7.59 -10.36 -3.78
N MET A 148 8.10 -11.34 -4.53
CA MET A 148 7.96 -12.76 -4.21
C MET A 148 8.75 -13.17 -2.97
N VAL A 149 10.01 -12.73 -2.84
CA VAL A 149 10.86 -13.11 -1.69
C VAL A 149 10.27 -12.57 -0.38
N PRO A 150 9.90 -11.28 -0.27
CA PRO A 150 9.28 -10.77 0.95
C PRO A 150 7.92 -11.42 1.23
N PHE A 151 7.11 -11.72 0.20
CA PHE A 151 5.85 -12.44 0.39
C PHE A 151 6.07 -13.87 0.93
N ALA A 152 7.04 -14.62 0.43
CA ALA A 152 7.36 -15.94 0.96
C ALA A 152 7.79 -15.87 2.44
N LEU A 153 8.61 -14.87 2.79
CA LEU A 153 9.04 -14.62 4.16
C LEU A 153 7.90 -14.12 5.06
N HIS A 154 6.90 -13.46 4.49
CA HIS A 154 5.76 -12.89 5.20
C HIS A 154 4.95 -13.94 5.96
N ILE A 155 4.80 -15.15 5.40
CA ILE A 155 4.08 -16.25 6.05
C ILE A 155 4.80 -16.67 7.34
N ALA A 156 6.12 -16.85 7.25
CA ALA A 156 6.95 -17.20 8.40
C ALA A 156 6.97 -16.06 9.44
N LEU A 157 7.04 -14.80 8.99
CA LEU A 157 7.02 -13.63 9.85
C LEU A 157 5.68 -13.48 10.59
N ASN A 158 4.55 -13.73 9.91
CA ASN A 158 3.24 -13.74 10.56
C ASN A 158 3.18 -14.81 11.64
N TYR A 159 3.55 -16.05 11.31
CA TYR A 159 3.55 -17.14 12.29
C TYR A 159 4.43 -16.81 13.50
N LEU A 160 5.63 -16.27 13.27
CA LEU A 160 6.53 -15.84 14.34
C LEU A 160 5.88 -14.77 15.22
N LEU A 161 5.41 -13.66 14.65
CA LEU A 161 4.90 -12.53 15.43
C LEU A 161 3.54 -12.83 16.10
N VAL A 162 2.65 -13.54 15.43
CA VAL A 162 1.31 -13.86 15.92
C VAL A 162 1.36 -14.99 16.94
N ASN A 163 2.01 -16.10 16.61
CA ASN A 163 1.91 -17.35 17.40
C ASN A 163 3.08 -17.55 18.35
N VAL A 164 4.32 -17.30 17.92
CA VAL A 164 5.51 -17.61 18.74
C VAL A 164 5.80 -16.48 19.73
N VAL A 165 5.80 -15.23 19.27
CA VAL A 165 5.98 -14.05 20.13
C VAL A 165 4.70 -13.71 20.88
N GLY A 166 3.53 -14.12 20.36
CA GLY A 166 2.24 -13.92 21.01
C GLY A 166 1.68 -12.49 20.89
N LEU A 167 2.06 -11.73 19.86
CA LEU A 167 1.57 -10.36 19.65
C LEU A 167 0.14 -10.30 19.07
N GLY A 168 -0.46 -11.45 18.76
CA GLY A 168 -1.84 -11.54 18.26
C GLY A 168 -2.09 -10.64 17.05
N LEU A 169 -3.19 -9.87 17.09
CA LEU A 169 -3.61 -8.97 16.01
C LEU A 169 -2.57 -7.87 15.69
N THR A 170 -1.87 -7.37 16.71
CA THR A 170 -0.75 -6.43 16.54
C THR A 170 0.38 -7.07 15.75
N GLY A 171 0.70 -8.34 16.03
CA GLY A 171 1.70 -9.11 15.29
C GLY A 171 1.38 -9.24 13.81
N ALA A 172 0.11 -9.54 13.49
CA ALA A 172 -0.36 -9.66 12.10
C ALA A 172 -0.20 -8.35 11.31
N SER A 173 -0.51 -7.21 11.95
CA SER A 173 -0.35 -5.88 11.36
C SER A 173 1.12 -5.46 11.22
N LEU A 174 1.95 -5.72 12.24
CA LEU A 174 3.38 -5.46 12.19
C LEU A 174 4.08 -6.27 11.09
N ALA A 175 3.66 -7.53 10.87
CA ALA A 175 4.19 -8.36 9.79
C ALA A 175 3.97 -7.72 8.41
N ILE A 176 2.81 -7.09 8.17
CA ILE A 176 2.53 -6.34 6.92
C ILE A 176 3.52 -5.19 6.77
N SER A 177 3.61 -4.34 7.80
CA SER A 177 4.51 -3.18 7.80
C SER A 177 5.97 -3.57 7.56
N ALA A 178 6.46 -4.57 8.28
CA ALA A 178 7.82 -5.06 8.13
C ALA A 178 8.08 -5.63 6.72
N THR A 179 7.12 -6.37 6.16
CA THR A 179 7.26 -6.96 4.83
C THR A 179 7.33 -5.89 3.74
N PHE A 180 6.49 -4.85 3.81
CA PHE A 180 6.59 -3.74 2.87
C PHE A 180 7.91 -2.98 3.00
N TRP A 181 8.44 -2.81 4.22
CA TRP A 181 9.77 -2.23 4.40
C TRP A 181 10.87 -3.10 3.80
N VAL A 182 10.83 -4.42 3.99
CA VAL A 182 11.78 -5.34 3.36
C VAL A 182 11.72 -5.21 1.84
N SER A 183 10.53 -5.24 1.23
CA SER A 183 10.37 -5.01 -0.22
C SER A 183 10.90 -3.66 -0.68
N CYS A 184 10.58 -2.59 0.05
CA CYS A 184 11.02 -1.23 -0.26
C CYS A 184 12.54 -1.10 -0.21
N LEU A 185 13.17 -1.58 0.87
CA LEU A 185 14.61 -1.51 1.06
C LEU A 185 15.37 -2.39 0.08
N MET A 186 14.88 -3.59 -0.24
CA MET A 186 15.47 -4.45 -1.27
C MET A 186 15.47 -3.76 -2.64
N LEU A 187 14.35 -3.15 -3.02
CA LEU A 187 14.24 -2.46 -4.31
C LEU A 187 15.06 -1.16 -4.34
N LEU A 188 15.09 -0.41 -3.24
CA LEU A 188 15.94 0.77 -3.10
C LEU A 188 17.43 0.39 -3.20
N ALA A 189 17.85 -0.67 -2.52
CA ALA A 189 19.23 -1.18 -2.62
C ALA A 189 19.60 -1.55 -4.06
N TYR A 190 18.68 -2.17 -4.81
CA TYR A 190 18.89 -2.47 -6.23
C TYR A 190 19.08 -1.18 -7.05
N VAL A 191 18.27 -0.14 -6.83
CA VAL A 191 18.42 1.16 -7.51
C VAL A 191 19.76 1.82 -7.18
N MET A 192 20.20 1.76 -5.92
CA MET A 192 21.42 2.43 -5.46
C MET A 192 22.71 1.74 -5.89
N TRP A 193 22.70 0.42 -6.10
CA TRP A 193 23.92 -0.36 -6.36
C TRP A 193 24.04 -0.93 -7.77
N SER A 194 22.94 -0.96 -8.55
CA SER A 194 22.99 -1.44 -9.92
C SER A 194 23.51 -0.36 -10.88
N LYS A 195 24.48 -0.74 -11.73
CA LYS A 195 24.99 0.09 -12.84
C LYS A 195 23.92 0.43 -13.87
N GLU A 196 22.82 -0.31 -13.89
CA GLU A 196 21.69 -0.09 -14.80
C GLU A 196 21.06 1.29 -14.61
N PHE A 197 21.19 1.89 -13.42
CA PHE A 197 20.64 3.20 -13.10
C PHE A 197 21.67 4.33 -13.11
N ASP A 198 22.90 4.09 -13.57
CA ASP A 198 23.94 5.13 -13.57
C ASP A 198 23.49 6.37 -14.34
N GLU A 199 22.71 6.23 -15.41
CA GLU A 199 22.21 7.33 -16.23
C GLU A 199 20.90 7.96 -15.70
N THR A 200 20.13 7.22 -14.92
CA THR A 200 18.79 7.64 -14.45
C THR A 200 18.78 8.03 -12.98
N TRP A 201 19.82 7.66 -12.21
CA TRP A 201 20.00 7.97 -10.79
C TRP A 201 21.42 8.47 -10.52
N LYS A 202 21.59 9.79 -10.51
CA LYS A 202 22.87 10.46 -10.17
C LYS A 202 22.96 10.90 -8.70
N GLY A 203 22.15 10.28 -7.82
CA GLY A 203 22.06 10.64 -6.40
C GLY A 203 21.02 11.73 -6.09
N PHE A 204 20.96 12.12 -4.81
CA PHE A 204 20.01 13.12 -4.32
C PHE A 204 20.33 14.53 -4.86
N SER A 205 19.30 15.24 -5.30
CA SER A 205 19.42 16.63 -5.77
C SER A 205 18.25 17.48 -5.29
N THR A 206 18.54 18.72 -4.89
CA THR A 206 17.53 19.73 -4.57
C THR A 206 16.71 20.13 -5.79
N ASP A 207 17.20 19.85 -7.01
CA ASP A 207 16.47 20.08 -8.26
C ASP A 207 15.11 19.34 -8.27
N ALA A 208 14.99 18.24 -7.53
CA ALA A 208 13.75 17.48 -7.41
C ALA A 208 12.59 18.32 -6.87
N LEU A 209 12.85 19.32 -6.02
CA LEU A 209 11.83 20.20 -5.45
C LEU A 209 11.11 21.04 -6.53
N ASN A 210 11.80 21.37 -7.63
CA ASN A 210 11.19 22.09 -8.76
C ASN A 210 10.09 21.27 -9.45
N TYR A 211 10.12 19.94 -9.30
CA TYR A 211 9.15 19.03 -9.91
C TYR A 211 8.02 18.61 -8.95
N LEU A 212 8.08 18.99 -7.68
CA LEU A 212 7.10 18.59 -6.66
C LEU A 212 5.68 19.04 -7.01
N LEU A 213 5.47 20.33 -7.24
CA LEU A 213 4.15 20.87 -7.55
C LEU A 213 3.60 20.36 -8.90
N PRO A 214 4.39 20.31 -9.99
CA PRO A 214 3.97 19.64 -11.23
C PRO A 214 3.55 18.18 -11.02
N THR A 215 4.30 17.43 -10.21
CA THR A 215 4.00 16.02 -9.90
C THR A 215 2.66 15.91 -9.18
N ILE A 216 2.42 16.73 -8.15
CA ILE A 216 1.16 16.76 -7.40
C ILE A 216 -0.02 17.08 -8.31
N LYS A 217 0.13 18.11 -9.17
CA LYS A 217 -0.94 18.54 -10.08
C LYS A 217 -1.38 17.42 -11.02
N LEU A 218 -0.44 16.61 -11.50
CA LEU A 218 -0.74 15.46 -12.35
C LEU A 218 -1.23 14.23 -11.56
N ALA A 219 -0.72 14.05 -10.34
CA ALA A 219 -1.07 12.92 -9.47
C ALA A 219 -2.51 12.99 -8.95
N MET A 220 -3.02 14.19 -8.66
CA MET A 220 -4.33 14.37 -8.03
C MET A 220 -5.50 13.77 -8.83
N PRO A 221 -5.66 14.04 -10.15
CA PRO A 221 -6.73 13.42 -10.93
C PRO A 221 -6.67 11.89 -10.94
N SER A 222 -5.46 11.31 -11.08
CA SER A 222 -5.25 9.87 -11.07
C SER A 222 -5.55 9.26 -9.70
N ALA A 223 -5.18 9.96 -8.61
CA ALA A 223 -5.50 9.56 -7.25
C ALA A 223 -7.02 9.51 -7.02
N ILE A 224 -7.74 10.56 -7.43
CA ILE A 224 -9.20 10.63 -7.31
C ILE A 224 -9.86 9.51 -8.11
N MET A 225 -9.43 9.28 -9.35
CA MET A 225 -9.98 8.22 -10.19
C MET A 225 -9.83 6.83 -9.54
N VAL A 226 -8.63 6.45 -9.13
CA VAL A 226 -8.37 5.14 -8.49
C VAL A 226 -9.12 5.02 -7.17
N TRP A 227 -9.14 6.09 -6.37
CA TRP A 227 -9.88 6.12 -5.11
C TRP A 227 -11.38 5.90 -5.31
N LEU A 228 -12.01 6.61 -6.25
CA LEU A 228 -13.43 6.46 -6.57
C LEU A 228 -13.77 5.04 -7.04
N VAL A 229 -12.95 4.44 -7.90
CA VAL A 229 -13.15 3.05 -8.35
C VAL A 229 -13.10 2.08 -7.18
N ARG A 230 -12.13 2.24 -6.27
CA ARG A 230 -11.97 1.36 -5.10
C ARG A 230 -13.09 1.57 -4.08
N LEU A 231 -13.53 2.80 -3.88
CA LEU A 231 -14.68 3.12 -3.03
C LEU A 231 -15.95 2.45 -3.58
N HIS A 232 -16.20 2.62 -4.88
CA HIS A 232 -17.36 2.02 -5.55
C HIS A 232 -17.36 0.49 -5.41
N LEU A 233 -16.25 -0.18 -5.73
CA LEU A 233 -16.13 -1.63 -5.58
C LEU A 233 -16.40 -2.11 -4.14
N SER A 234 -15.88 -1.37 -3.15
CA SER A 234 -16.09 -1.69 -1.73
C SER A 234 -17.57 -1.57 -1.36
N THR A 235 -18.25 -0.52 -1.82
CA THR A 235 -19.69 -0.36 -1.59
C THR A 235 -20.52 -1.43 -2.30
N THR A 236 -20.24 -1.71 -3.58
CA THR A 236 -20.98 -2.71 -4.38
C THR A 236 -20.84 -4.11 -3.79
N HIS A 237 -19.65 -4.47 -3.29
CA HIS A 237 -19.45 -5.75 -2.62
C HIS A 237 -20.30 -5.88 -1.35
N VAL A 238 -20.38 -4.81 -0.54
CA VAL A 238 -21.24 -4.77 0.66
C VAL A 238 -22.71 -4.89 0.29
N TYR A 239 -23.17 -4.16 -0.73
CA TYR A 239 -24.55 -4.25 -1.21
C TYR A 239 -24.89 -5.65 -1.73
N THR A 240 -23.98 -6.25 -2.51
CA THR A 240 -24.19 -7.60 -3.07
C THR A 240 -24.25 -8.66 -1.97
N CYS A 241 -23.36 -8.59 -0.97
CA CYS A 241 -23.41 -9.49 0.19
C CYS A 241 -24.72 -9.33 0.97
N ARG A 242 -25.14 -8.08 1.23
CA ARG A 242 -26.42 -7.83 1.91
C ARG A 242 -27.62 -8.35 1.12
N SER A 243 -27.63 -8.20 -0.20
CA SER A 243 -28.73 -8.71 -1.02
C SER A 243 -28.78 -10.23 -1.03
N LEU A 244 -27.63 -10.92 -1.04
CA LEU A 244 -27.58 -12.38 -0.99
C LEU A 244 -28.05 -12.93 0.37
N ILE A 245 -27.55 -12.35 1.47
CA ILE A 245 -27.98 -12.75 2.83
C ILE A 245 -29.46 -12.40 3.06
N GLY A 246 -29.91 -11.24 2.56
CA GLY A 246 -31.32 -10.85 2.57
C GLY A 246 -32.21 -11.84 1.81
N PHE A 247 -31.72 -12.40 0.70
CA PHE A 247 -32.40 -13.44 -0.07
C PHE A 247 -32.51 -14.75 0.71
N GLU A 248 -31.46 -15.16 1.43
CA GLU A 248 -31.46 -16.36 2.26
C GLU A 248 -32.36 -16.21 3.51
N SER A 249 -32.42 -15.01 4.10
CA SER A 249 -33.29 -14.72 5.25
C SER A 249 -34.79 -14.60 4.91
N GLY A 250 -35.13 -14.47 3.62
CA GLY A 250 -36.51 -14.43 3.13
C GLY A 250 -37.08 -15.79 2.69
N GLN A 251 -36.31 -16.87 2.85
CA GLN A 251 -36.71 -18.25 2.55
C GLN A 251 -36.83 -19.16 3.80
N MET A 252 -36.93 -18.58 5.00
CA MET A 252 -37.28 -19.30 6.23
C MET A 252 -38.59 -18.80 6.83
#